data_AF-A0A523ICW1-F1
#
_entry.id   AF-A0A523ICW1-F1
#
_cell.length_a   1.000
_cell.length_b   1.000
_cell.length_c   1.000
_cell.angle_alpha   90.00
_cell.angle_beta   90.00
_cell.angle_gamma   90.00
#
_symmetry.space_group_name_H-M   'P 1'
#
loop_
_entity.id
_entity.type
_entity.pdbx_description
1 polymer ?
#
loop_
_entity_poly.entity_id
_entity_poly.type
_entity_poly.pdbx_seq_one_letter_code
_entity_poly.pdbx_strand_id
1 'polypeptide(L)'
;MKIAIARIATVGIFSALAFTGGYLFIAVPNVEIFTAIIFLSGLLLGAKNGLLVGLIAQSLYSTLNPYGISPPPLFVAQILIQMLVGFVGGKFQTFAGPDRSFRVTAFAFAVTGLL
;
A
#
# COMPACT_ATOMS: atom_id res chain seq x y z
N MET A 1 -2.57 -20.82 -12.89
CA MET A 1 -3.18 -19.76 -12.04
C MET A 1 -4.14 -18.98 -12.92
N LYS A 2 -5.46 -19.19 -12.85
CA LYS A 2 -6.42 -18.40 -13.65
C LYS A 2 -6.47 -17.00 -13.07
N ILE A 3 -5.94 -16.02 -13.79
CA ILE A 3 -6.05 -14.61 -13.38
C ILE A 3 -7.50 -14.21 -13.62
N ALA A 4 -8.27 -14.10 -12.54
CA ALA A 4 -9.63 -13.57 -12.63
C ALA A 4 -9.53 -12.07 -12.98
N ILE A 5 -10.24 -11.64 -14.02
CA ILE A 5 -10.30 -10.23 -14.46
C ILE A 5 -10.64 -9.32 -13.28
N ALA A 6 -11.54 -9.75 -12.38
CA ALA A 6 -11.89 -9.04 -11.16
C ALA A 6 -10.70 -8.74 -10.24
N ARG A 7 -9.70 -9.65 -10.15
CA ARG A 7 -8.48 -9.41 -9.36
C ARG A 7 -7.58 -8.35 -9.98
N ILE A 8 -7.47 -8.32 -11.31
CA ILE A 8 -6.73 -7.27 -12.01
C ILE A 8 -7.42 -5.92 -11.79
N ALA A 9 -8.74 -5.87 -11.98
CA ALA A 9 -9.54 -4.66 -11.80
C ALA A 9 -9.40 -4.10 -10.39
N THR A 10 -9.49 -4.95 -9.35
CA THR A 10 -9.32 -4.52 -7.96
C THR A 10 -7.91 -4.00 -7.66
N VAL A 11 -6.85 -4.64 -8.18
CA VAL A 11 -5.49 -4.08 -8.08
C VAL A 11 -5.42 -2.70 -8.75
N GLY A 12 -5.97 -2.54 -9.95
CA GLY A 12 -6.01 -1.25 -10.64
C GLY A 12 -6.75 -0.17 -9.85
N ILE A 13 -7.91 -0.50 -9.28
CA ILE A 13 -8.72 0.42 -8.47
C ILE A 13 -7.95 0.86 -7.22
N PHE A 14 -7.33 -0.07 -6.49
CA PHE A 14 -6.53 0.28 -5.32
C PHE A 14 -5.29 1.13 -5.67
N SER A 15 -4.63 0.83 -6.79
CA SER A 15 -3.50 1.63 -7.27
C SER A 15 -3.92 3.06 -7.62
N ALA A 16 -5.05 3.23 -8.31
CA ALA A 16 -5.60 4.55 -8.63
C ALA A 16 -6.02 5.29 -7.36
N LEU A 17 -6.70 4.61 -6.43
CA LEU A 17 -7.13 5.18 -5.15
C LEU A 17 -5.94 5.68 -4.33
N ALA A 18 -4.86 4.88 -4.23
CA ALA A 18 -3.64 5.29 -3.54
C ALA A 18 -3.02 6.51 -4.22
N PHE A 19 -2.80 6.45 -5.54
CA PHE A 19 -2.22 7.54 -6.33
C PHE A 19 -2.98 8.85 -6.16
N THR A 20 -4.30 8.86 -6.36
CA THR A 20 -5.12 10.06 -6.23
C THR A 20 -5.25 10.52 -4.78
N GLY A 21 -5.35 9.57 -3.84
CA GLY A 21 -5.40 9.86 -2.40
C GLY A 21 -4.15 10.57 -1.91
N GLY A 22 -2.96 10.17 -2.40
CA GLY A 22 -1.70 10.85 -2.06
C GLY A 22 -1.71 12.33 -2.41
N TYR A 23 -2.20 12.70 -3.60
CA TYR A 23 -2.32 14.11 -3.98
C TYR A 23 -3.47 14.84 -3.31
N LEU A 24 -4.57 14.15 -2.99
CA LEU A 24 -5.71 14.75 -2.30
C LEU A 24 -5.31 15.31 -0.92
N PHE A 25 -4.41 14.62 -0.22
CA PHE A 25 -3.97 15.00 1.12
C PHE A 25 -2.66 15.82 1.13
N ILE A 26 -2.13 16.22 -0.02
CA ILE A 26 -0.84 16.92 -0.09
C ILE A 26 -0.82 18.26 0.66
N ALA A 27 -1.98 18.90 0.80
CA ALA A 27 -2.16 20.14 1.53
C ALA A 27 -2.42 19.94 3.04
N VAL A 28 -2.64 18.71 3.48
CA VAL A 28 -2.94 18.39 4.89
C VAL A 28 -1.65 17.89 5.55
N PRO A 29 -1.01 18.69 6.41
CA PRO A 29 0.24 18.28 7.05
C PRO A 29 0.02 17.07 7.97
N ASN A 30 0.99 16.17 8.02
CA ASN A 30 1.02 14.97 8.89
C ASN A 30 -0.11 13.94 8.66
N VAL A 31 -0.87 14.05 7.57
CA VAL A 31 -1.90 13.05 7.22
C VAL A 31 -1.56 12.47 5.86
N GLU A 32 -1.19 11.18 5.85
CA GLU A 32 -0.84 10.48 4.63
C GLU A 32 -1.77 9.27 4.41
N ILE A 33 -2.69 9.38 3.44
CA ILE A 33 -3.62 8.29 3.11
C ILE A 33 -3.00 7.25 2.15
N PHE A 34 -1.93 7.63 1.43
CA PHE A 34 -1.30 6.83 0.38
C PHE A 34 -0.82 5.47 0.90
N THR A 35 0.07 5.49 1.90
CA THR A 35 0.62 4.28 2.53
C THR A 35 -0.47 3.44 3.20
N ALA A 36 -1.48 4.09 3.82
CA ALA A 36 -2.63 3.39 4.42
C ALA A 36 -3.44 2.61 3.38
N ILE A 37 -3.72 3.19 2.20
CA ILE A 37 -4.46 2.49 1.13
C ILE A 37 -3.64 1.31 0.60
N ILE A 38 -2.32 1.45 0.46
CA ILE A 38 -1.44 0.36 0.03
C ILE A 38 -1.45 -0.78 1.05
N PHE A 39 -1.34 -0.47 2.34
CA PHE A 39 -1.46 -1.47 3.40
C PHE A 39 -2.81 -2.19 3.36
N LEU A 40 -3.91 -1.43 3.26
CA LEU A 40 -5.28 -1.97 3.16
C LEU A 40 -5.46 -2.85 1.92
N SER A 41 -4.84 -2.49 0.80
CA SER A 41 -4.88 -3.32 -0.42
C SER A 41 -4.24 -4.69 -0.17
N GLY A 42 -3.14 -4.74 0.59
CA GLY A 42 -2.54 -5.98 1.07
C GLY A 42 -3.49 -6.75 1.98
N LEU A 43 -4.01 -6.05 3.00
CA LEU A 43 -4.92 -6.62 4.00
C LEU A 43 -6.17 -7.26 3.38
N LEU A 44 -6.72 -6.66 2.33
CA LEU A 44 -7.97 -7.08 1.71
C LEU A 44 -7.78 -8.03 0.51
N LEU A 45 -6.73 -7.84 -0.29
CA LEU A 45 -6.51 -8.59 -1.53
C LEU A 45 -5.43 -9.70 -1.38
N GLY A 46 -4.70 -9.69 -0.27
CA GLY A 46 -3.58 -10.57 0.04
C GLY A 46 -2.22 -10.01 -0.40
N ALA A 47 -1.15 -10.59 0.16
CA ALA A 47 0.22 -10.05 0.08
C ALA A 47 0.74 -9.84 -1.35
N LYS A 48 0.46 -10.77 -2.28
CA LYS A 48 0.88 -10.65 -3.68
C LYS A 48 0.22 -9.46 -4.37
N ASN A 49 -1.07 -9.26 -4.12
CA ASN A 49 -1.81 -8.17 -4.74
C ASN A 49 -1.46 -6.82 -4.10
N GLY A 50 -1.28 -6.76 -2.78
CA GLY A 50 -0.80 -5.56 -2.10
C GLY A 50 0.59 -5.11 -2.58
N LEU A 51 1.50 -6.05 -2.81
CA LEU A 51 2.82 -5.77 -3.39
C LEU A 51 2.70 -5.14 -4.79
N LEU A 52 1.81 -5.67 -5.64
CA LEU A 52 1.55 -5.08 -6.97
C LEU A 52 0.92 -3.70 -6.88
N VAL A 53 0.00 -3.47 -5.94
CA VAL A 53 -0.59 -2.15 -5.70
C VAL A 53 0.50 -1.15 -5.30
N GLY A 54 1.35 -1.49 -4.32
CA GLY A 54 2.45 -0.62 -3.89
C GLY A 54 3.43 -0.29 -5.03
N LEU A 55 3.80 -1.30 -5.82
CA LEU A 55 4.64 -1.11 -7.01
C LEU A 55 4.02 -0.13 -8.01
N ILE A 56 2.76 -0.35 -8.40
CA ILE A 56 2.09 0.45 -9.43
C ILE A 56 1.80 1.87 -8.92
N ALA A 57 1.18 1.99 -7.74
CA ALA A 57 0.82 3.28 -7.16
C ALA A 57 2.04 4.16 -6.95
N GLN A 58 3.13 3.62 -6.38
CA GLN A 58 4.34 4.39 -6.15
C GLN A 58 5.07 4.75 -7.45
N SER A 59 5.10 3.83 -8.43
CA SER A 59 5.69 4.15 -9.74
C SER A 59 4.97 5.33 -10.39
N LEU A 60 3.63 5.35 -10.36
CA LEU A 60 2.84 6.47 -10.85
C LEU A 60 3.09 7.73 -10.03
N TYR A 61 3.05 7.64 -8.70
CA TYR A 61 3.24 8.79 -7.81
C TYR A 61 4.63 9.43 -7.98
N SER A 62 5.67 8.63 -8.16
CA SER A 62 7.04 9.13 -8.33
C SER A 62 7.36 9.62 -9.75
N THR A 63 6.66 9.13 -10.79
CA THR A 63 6.87 9.58 -12.19
C THR A 63 5.97 10.72 -12.61
N LEU A 64 4.75 10.78 -12.08
CA LEU A 64 3.76 11.81 -12.39
C LEU A 64 3.69 12.89 -11.31
N ASN A 65 4.77 13.05 -10.54
CA ASN A 65 4.83 14.02 -9.47
C ASN A 65 4.89 15.45 -10.05
N PRO A 66 3.97 16.36 -9.68
CA PRO A 66 3.99 17.74 -10.15
C PRO A 66 5.25 18.51 -9.70
N TYR A 67 5.94 18.04 -8.67
CA TYR A 67 7.21 18.61 -8.21
C TYR A 67 8.44 18.03 -8.92
N GLY A 68 8.24 17.14 -9.90
CA GLY A 68 9.30 16.53 -10.70
C GLY A 68 9.51 15.05 -10.38
N ILE A 69 10.08 14.33 -11.35
CA ILE A 69 10.30 12.88 -11.27
C ILE A 69 11.32 12.57 -10.18
N SER A 70 11.04 11.56 -9.35
CA SER A 70 12.00 11.08 -8.35
C SER A 70 13.30 10.61 -9.01
N PRO A 71 14.48 11.05 -8.53
CA PRO A 71 15.77 10.55 -9.02
C PRO A 71 15.89 9.02 -8.88
N PRO A 72 16.66 8.33 -9.73
CA PRO A 72 16.62 6.86 -9.81
C PRO A 72 16.85 6.10 -8.49
N PRO A 73 17.81 6.48 -7.62
CA PRO A 73 17.98 5.78 -6.34
C PRO A 73 16.78 5.97 -5.40
N LEU A 74 16.21 7.19 -5.35
CA LEU A 74 15.04 7.50 -4.54
C LEU A 74 13.80 6.79 -5.07
N PHE A 75 13.63 6.78 -6.39
CA PHE A 75 12.54 6.08 -7.07
C PHE A 75 12.48 4.60 -6.69
N VAL A 76 13.62 3.91 -6.74
CA VAL A 76 13.71 2.50 -6.36
C VAL A 76 13.43 2.31 -4.88
N ALA A 77 14.03 3.12 -4.00
CA ALA A 77 13.80 3.01 -2.56
C ALA A 77 12.32 3.18 -2.18
N GLN A 78 11.67 4.19 -2.78
CA GLN A 78 10.25 4.46 -2.58
C GLN A 78 9.38 3.28 -3.04
N ILE A 79 9.66 2.71 -4.20
CA ILE A 79 8.91 1.55 -4.70
C ILE A 79 9.08 0.35 -3.76
N LEU A 80 10.32 0.07 -3.32
CA LEU A 80 10.60 -1.08 -2.47
C LEU A 80 9.89 -0.98 -1.12
N ILE A 81 9.90 0.19 -0.48
CA ILE A 81 9.21 0.37 0.80
C ILE A 81 7.69 0.21 0.62
N GLN A 82 7.10 0.76 -0.44
CA GLN A 82 5.66 0.65 -0.67
C GLN A 82 5.23 -0.77 -1.07
N MET A 83 6.06 -1.50 -1.80
CA MET A 83 5.89 -2.94 -2.02
C MET A 83 5.89 -3.71 -0.70
N LEU A 84 6.80 -3.36 0.22
CA LEU A 84 6.87 -3.97 1.55
C LEU A 84 5.63 -3.66 2.38
N VAL A 85 5.15 -2.42 2.40
CA VAL A 85 3.92 -2.02 3.10
C VAL A 85 2.72 -2.86 2.62
N GLY A 86 2.53 -2.96 1.30
CA GLY A 86 1.45 -3.77 0.73
C GLY A 86 1.61 -5.28 1.03
N PHE A 87 2.85 -5.78 1.04
CA PHE A 87 3.12 -7.16 1.44
C PHE A 87 2.79 -7.41 2.92
N VAL A 88 3.22 -6.52 3.81
CA VAL A 88 2.99 -6.62 5.26
C VAL A 88 1.50 -6.55 5.58
N GLY A 89 0.75 -5.66 4.92
CA GLY A 89 -0.71 -5.62 5.03
C GLY A 89 -1.35 -6.98 4.72
N GLY A 90 -0.87 -7.67 3.68
CA GLY A 90 -1.39 -9.00 3.36
C GLY A 90 -0.96 -10.11 4.33
N LYS A 91 0.21 -9.99 4.96
CA LYS A 91 0.62 -10.89 6.04
C LYS A 91 -0.10 -10.62 7.34
N PHE A 92 -0.54 -9.38 7.57
CA PHE A 92 -1.28 -8.97 8.76
C PHE A 92 -2.49 -9.86 9.01
N GLN A 93 -3.30 -10.16 7.97
CA GLN A 93 -4.49 -11.01 8.12
C GLN A 93 -4.15 -12.42 8.65
N THR A 94 -2.97 -12.95 8.31
CA THR A 94 -2.54 -14.28 8.76
C THR A 94 -2.10 -14.28 10.23
N PHE A 95 -1.47 -13.19 10.70
CA PHE A 95 -0.91 -13.09 12.04
C PHE A 95 -1.87 -12.46 13.07
N ALA A 96 -2.69 -11.51 12.64
CA ALA A 96 -3.50 -10.62 13.46
C ALA A 96 -4.96 -10.53 12.97
N GLY A 97 -5.43 -11.57 12.28
CA GLY A 97 -6.81 -11.65 11.76
C GLY A 97 -7.90 -11.62 12.84
N PRO A 98 -9.18 -11.63 12.43
CA PRO A 98 -10.34 -11.40 13.31
C PRO A 98 -10.45 -12.39 14.48
N ASP A 99 -9.95 -13.60 14.29
CA ASP A 99 -10.00 -14.68 15.30
C ASP A 99 -8.94 -14.51 16.40
N ARG A 100 -8.04 -13.54 16.27
CA ARG A 100 -7.00 -13.24 17.27
C ARG A 100 -7.56 -12.32 18.36
N SER A 101 -6.94 -12.39 19.54
CA SER A 101 -7.34 -11.51 20.64
C SER A 101 -7.06 -10.05 20.30
N PHE A 102 -7.92 -9.15 20.78
CA PHE A 102 -7.79 -7.70 20.56
C PHE A 102 -6.38 -7.17 20.84
N ARG A 103 -5.72 -7.65 21.91
CA ARG A 103 -4.36 -7.24 22.28
C ARG A 103 -3.32 -7.62 21.22
N VAL A 104 -3.43 -8.80 20.63
CA VAL A 104 -2.53 -9.26 19.57
C VAL A 104 -2.73 -8.42 18.32
N THR A 105 -3.98 -8.18 17.93
CA THR A 105 -4.29 -7.36 16.75
C THR A 105 -3.88 -5.90 16.94
N ALA A 106 -4.13 -5.32 18.11
CA ALA A 106 -3.72 -3.95 18.43
C ALA A 106 -2.19 -3.82 18.45
N PHE A 107 -1.47 -4.77 19.06
CA PHE A 107 -0.02 -4.79 19.04
C PHE A 107 0.53 -4.93 17.62
N ALA A 108 -0.04 -5.83 16.81
CA ALA A 108 0.34 -5.97 15.42
C ALA A 108 0.14 -4.66 14.64
N PHE A 109 -0.99 -3.97 14.83
CA PHE A 109 -1.23 -2.67 14.19
C PHE A 109 -0.21 -1.62 14.62
N ALA A 110 0.15 -1.58 15.91
CA ALA A 110 1.17 -0.67 16.42
C ALA A 110 2.54 -0.95 15.78
N VAL A 111 2.94 -2.22 15.67
CA VAL A 111 4.22 -2.61 15.05
C VAL A 111 4.21 -2.31 13.55
N THR A 112 3.15 -2.69 12.84
CA THR A 112 3.08 -2.44 11.38
C THR A 112 2.85 -0.98 11.05
N GLY A 113 2.37 -0.16 11.99
CA GLY A 113 2.26 1.29 11.84
C GLY A 113 3.59 2.03 11.95
N LEU A 114 4.70 1.34 12.25
CA LEU A 114 6.05 1.89 12.19
C LEU A 114 6.69 1.79 10.79
N LEU A 115 6.06 1.07 9.87
CA LEU A 115 6.45 0.97 8.47
C LEU A 115 5.90 2.14 7.67
#